data_AF-A0A2I8VLT2-F1
#
_entry.id   AF-A0A2I8VLT2-F1
#
_cell.length_a   1.000
_cell.length_b   1.000
_cell.length_c   1.000
_cell.angle_alpha   90.00
_cell.angle_beta   90.00
_cell.angle_gamma   90.00
#
_symmetry.space_group_name_H-M   'P 1'
#
loop_
_entity.id
_entity.type
_entity.pdbx_description
1 polymer ?
#
loop_
_entity_poly.entity_id
_entity_poly.type
_entity_poly.pdbx_seq_one_letter_code
_entity_poly.pdbx_strand_id
1 'polypeptide(L)'
;MATPDERIFISGTQETQSRTNLFRPKELREVVFPGMGMIMHSLFWVKHTFALAEYGYPLTDQDAILLWATGEEPDYTESLLYYCVYSNMGTAGKMTVNAGQRATRDWLFRKDPDQPGGIYAQLARNLHRLAEQQPVPDYETFVEASFAPWFRTRCDELGVDLVAELEDTVGSALDETEPEYQEQALASGFATAVGRVVKSHSSLRSGKDTLVISTTFSFARRVYDTATPEQRSTLGNTRLEFTAGEATALLEAVGRIDHGEHFLRSLMFMLYLDPTAHRRDEITQQMRHLYDTVTEDPEEIVTTVQTEYSLSAFDDRVVEGLNATAFYWVLNFFMADGETIARDLLDEIDSPIDVGDVRDYFDSNSSTADRYRSFFRYTDECQPHLSTLLTELRETDAGTTVTFVETLTAGLDEGLDPAALFLELLASQGTVTEKSEGQYLSSTRPQNTNAASFYGIGPLISWAETLATSIR
;
A
#
# COMPACT_ATOMS: atom_id res chain seq x y z
N MET A 1 -1.10 -0.78 32.92
CA MET A 1 0.01 -0.05 32.27
C MET A 1 -0.33 -0.02 30.80
N ALA A 2 -0.63 1.16 30.27
CA ALA A 2 -0.93 1.35 28.85
C ALA A 2 0.36 1.12 28.05
N THR A 3 0.30 0.23 27.06
CA THR A 3 1.32 0.10 26.01
C THR A 3 1.40 1.42 25.25
N PRO A 4 2.60 1.83 24.80
CA PRO A 4 2.73 3.01 23.96
C PRO A 4 1.97 2.76 22.65
N ASP A 5 1.14 3.71 22.24
CA ASP A 5 0.54 3.75 20.90
C ASP A 5 1.64 3.51 19.86
N GLU A 6 1.64 2.33 19.24
CA GLU A 6 2.46 2.05 18.08
C GLU A 6 2.05 3.01 16.97
N ARG A 7 2.80 4.10 16.81
CA ARG A 7 2.71 4.99 15.64
C ARG A 7 3.06 4.15 14.41
N ILE A 8 2.08 3.92 13.55
CA ILE A 8 2.21 3.06 12.37
C ILE A 8 2.86 3.86 11.24
N PHE A 9 4.11 3.54 10.91
CA PHE A 9 4.83 4.14 9.78
C PHE A 9 4.41 3.50 8.44
N ILE A 10 3.76 4.24 7.53
CA ILE A 10 3.53 3.79 6.13
C ILE A 10 4.77 3.97 5.23
N SER A 11 6.01 3.78 5.69
CA SER A 11 7.16 4.00 4.78
C SER A 11 7.03 3.11 3.55
N GLY A 12 7.17 3.72 2.36
CA GLY A 12 7.05 3.05 1.08
C GLY A 12 7.93 1.80 0.98
N THR A 13 7.55 0.89 0.07
CA THR A 13 8.44 -0.11 -0.53
C THR A 13 9.63 -0.53 0.34
N GLN A 14 9.46 -1.59 1.11
CA GLN A 14 10.45 -2.16 2.04
C GLN A 14 11.89 -2.35 1.50
N GLU A 15 12.13 -2.33 0.18
CA GLU A 15 13.41 -2.74 -0.40
C GLU A 15 14.04 -1.71 -1.33
N THR A 16 14.36 -0.56 -0.78
CA THR A 16 15.69 0.01 -0.99
C THR A 16 16.00 0.67 0.33
N GLN A 17 17.18 0.44 0.92
CA GLN A 17 17.72 1.21 2.05
C GLN A 17 17.02 2.56 2.15
N SER A 18 16.25 2.79 3.23
CA SER A 18 15.53 4.03 3.54
C SER A 18 15.80 5.14 2.53
N ARG A 19 15.01 5.22 1.45
CA ARG A 19 15.14 6.35 0.53
C ARG A 19 14.97 7.58 1.41
N THR A 20 16.00 8.41 1.51
CA THR A 20 15.88 9.65 2.25
C THR A 20 14.93 10.50 1.41
N ASN A 21 13.75 10.81 1.96
CA ASN A 21 12.87 11.79 1.34
C ASN A 21 13.63 13.11 1.35
N LEU A 22 13.67 13.78 0.21
CA LEU A 22 14.43 15.02 0.04
C LEU A 22 13.54 16.24 0.31
N PHE A 23 12.28 16.15 -0.10
CA PHE A 23 11.29 17.21 0.00
C PHE A 23 10.11 16.82 0.88
N ARG A 24 9.65 15.56 0.78
CA ARG A 24 8.42 15.11 1.45
C ARG A 24 8.67 14.71 2.91
N PRO A 25 8.07 15.38 3.92
CA PRO A 25 8.15 14.91 5.30
C PRO A 25 7.47 13.54 5.48
N LYS A 26 7.96 12.73 6.42
CA LYS A 26 7.53 11.32 6.58
C LYS A 26 6.08 11.18 7.06
N GLU A 27 5.57 12.13 7.85
CA GLU A 27 4.29 12.01 8.55
C GLU A 27 3.10 12.70 7.83
N LEU A 28 3.30 13.67 6.92
CA LEU A 28 2.18 14.46 6.33
C LEU A 28 1.21 13.66 5.42
N ARG A 29 1.56 12.44 5.04
CA ARG A 29 0.63 11.54 4.33
C ARG A 29 -0.46 10.98 5.23
N GLU A 30 -0.24 10.97 6.54
CA GLU A 30 -1.23 10.52 7.52
C GLU A 30 -2.44 11.45 7.53
N VAL A 31 -2.38 12.60 6.86
CA VAL A 31 -3.47 13.56 6.80
C VAL A 31 -4.61 13.10 5.87
N VAL A 32 -4.29 12.39 4.78
CA VAL A 32 -5.31 11.78 3.89
C VAL A 32 -5.65 10.36 4.34
N PHE A 33 -4.77 9.74 5.14
CA PHE A 33 -4.89 8.35 5.60
C PHE A 33 -4.52 8.20 7.09
N PRO A 34 -5.26 8.82 8.02
CA PRO A 34 -4.78 8.99 9.39
C PRO A 34 -4.79 7.66 10.14
N GLY A 35 -3.63 7.28 10.69
CA GLY A 35 -3.48 6.04 11.46
C GLY A 35 -3.64 4.75 10.66
N MET A 36 -3.81 4.77 9.34
CA MET A 36 -4.24 3.56 8.62
C MET A 36 -3.11 2.73 8.00
N GLY A 37 -1.83 3.14 8.08
CA GLY A 37 -0.77 2.15 7.82
C GLY A 37 -0.63 1.66 6.37
N MET A 38 -1.38 2.21 5.41
CA MET A 38 -1.79 1.44 4.22
C MET A 38 -0.78 1.40 3.08
N ILE A 39 -0.13 0.26 2.90
CA ILE A 39 0.19 -0.25 1.57
C ILE A 39 -0.98 -1.16 1.21
N MET A 40 -1.96 -0.67 0.45
CA MET A 40 -3.17 -1.48 0.22
C MET A 40 -2.84 -2.64 -0.70
N HIS A 41 -2.85 -3.83 -0.11
CA HIS A 41 -2.97 -5.07 -0.83
C HIS A 41 -4.45 -5.36 -1.12
N SER A 42 -4.76 -6.50 -1.74
CA SER A 42 -6.15 -6.91 -2.03
C SER A 42 -7.13 -6.70 -0.86
N LEU A 43 -8.34 -6.23 -1.15
CA LEU A 43 -9.43 -6.09 -0.16
C LEU A 43 -9.74 -7.40 0.58
N PHE A 44 -9.41 -8.54 -0.04
CA PHE A 44 -9.51 -9.86 0.54
C PHE A 44 -8.92 -9.95 1.96
N TRP A 45 -7.83 -9.23 2.25
CA TRP A 45 -7.17 -9.32 3.56
C TRP A 45 -8.02 -8.83 4.72
N VAL A 46 -8.94 -7.90 4.47
CA VAL A 46 -9.89 -7.47 5.50
C VAL A 46 -10.81 -8.63 5.86
N LYS A 47 -11.40 -9.30 4.86
CA LYS A 47 -12.28 -10.46 5.09
C LYS A 47 -11.54 -11.64 5.73
N HIS A 48 -10.33 -11.92 5.25
CA HIS A 48 -9.48 -12.96 5.84
C HIS A 48 -9.19 -12.69 7.32
N THR A 49 -8.88 -11.45 7.70
CA THR A 49 -8.65 -11.09 9.12
C THR A 49 -9.88 -11.35 9.98
N PHE A 50 -11.07 -11.06 9.44
CA PHE A 50 -12.33 -11.32 10.13
C PHE A 50 -12.61 -12.82 10.24
N ALA A 51 -12.39 -13.58 9.16
CA ALA A 51 -12.54 -15.03 9.13
C ALA A 51 -11.63 -15.70 10.16
N LEU A 52 -10.36 -15.28 10.26
CA LEU A 52 -9.42 -15.77 11.26
C LEU A 52 -9.96 -15.61 12.68
N ALA A 53 -10.53 -14.45 13.00
CA ALA A 53 -11.11 -14.20 14.32
C ALA A 53 -12.34 -15.10 14.58
N GLU A 54 -13.18 -15.32 13.57
CA GLU A 54 -14.35 -16.22 13.67
C GLU A 54 -13.95 -17.68 13.86
N TYR A 55 -12.83 -18.10 13.25
CA TYR A 55 -12.25 -19.42 13.45
C TYR A 55 -11.51 -19.57 14.78
N GLY A 56 -11.40 -18.49 15.56
CA GLY A 56 -10.79 -18.49 16.89
C GLY A 56 -9.29 -18.24 16.91
N TYR A 57 -8.70 -17.77 15.80
CA TYR A 57 -7.29 -17.38 15.76
C TYR A 57 -7.05 -16.03 16.45
N PRO A 58 -6.06 -15.93 17.35
CA PRO A 58 -5.72 -14.66 18.00
C PRO A 58 -5.13 -13.66 17.01
N LEU A 59 -5.79 -12.51 16.82
CA LEU A 59 -5.32 -11.46 15.90
C LEU A 59 -4.09 -10.70 16.40
N THR A 60 -3.67 -10.87 17.66
CA THR A 60 -2.48 -10.21 18.21
C THR A 60 -1.18 -10.94 17.85
N ASP A 61 -1.25 -12.21 17.46
CA ASP A 61 -0.09 -13.11 17.41
C ASP A 61 0.22 -13.60 15.97
N GLN A 62 -0.22 -12.85 14.96
CA GLN A 62 -0.16 -13.23 13.54
C GLN A 62 1.12 -12.75 12.82
N ASP A 63 2.26 -12.78 13.51
CA ASP A 63 3.56 -12.31 12.98
C ASP A 63 4.06 -13.10 11.75
N ALA A 64 3.58 -14.33 11.60
CA ALA A 64 3.97 -15.24 10.53
C ALA A 64 2.86 -15.48 9.52
N ILE A 65 1.83 -14.61 9.46
CA ILE A 65 0.61 -14.85 8.67
C ILE A 65 0.88 -15.10 7.18
N LEU A 66 1.99 -14.58 6.65
CA LEU A 66 2.44 -14.92 5.30
C LEU A 66 2.53 -16.43 5.09
N LEU A 67 3.00 -17.18 6.08
CA LEU A 67 3.33 -18.60 5.99
C LEU A 67 2.33 -19.49 6.73
N TRP A 68 1.70 -19.03 7.81
CA TRP A 68 0.67 -19.76 8.56
C TRP A 68 -0.13 -18.83 9.46
N ALA A 69 -1.39 -19.19 9.75
CA ALA A 69 -2.14 -18.60 10.85
C ALA A 69 -1.68 -19.19 12.19
N THR A 70 -1.43 -18.33 13.18
CA THR A 70 -1.03 -18.73 14.53
C THR A 70 -2.25 -19.14 15.34
N GLY A 71 -2.33 -20.42 15.73
CA GLY A 71 -3.31 -20.97 16.67
C GLY A 71 -2.64 -21.85 17.74
N GLU A 72 -3.34 -22.87 18.25
CA GLU A 72 -2.70 -23.91 19.11
C GLU A 72 -1.58 -24.64 18.35
N GLU A 73 -1.83 -24.97 17.09
CA GLU A 73 -0.85 -25.38 16.10
C GLU A 73 -0.93 -24.45 14.88
N PRO A 74 0.17 -24.27 14.12
CA PRO A 74 0.13 -23.51 12.88
C PRO A 74 -0.78 -24.12 11.83
N ASP A 75 -1.66 -23.29 11.28
CA ASP A 75 -2.49 -23.64 10.14
C ASP A 75 -1.92 -23.00 8.86
N TYR A 76 -1.37 -23.83 7.99
CA TYR A 76 -0.79 -23.40 6.72
C TYR A 76 -1.85 -23.12 5.64
N THR A 77 -3.06 -23.66 5.80
CA THR A 77 -4.19 -23.47 4.87
C THR A 77 -4.88 -22.12 5.07
N GLU A 78 -4.65 -21.47 6.21
CA GLU A 78 -5.07 -20.09 6.47
C GLU A 78 -3.90 -19.09 6.34
N SER A 79 -2.85 -19.46 5.61
CA SER A 79 -1.73 -18.56 5.31
C SER A 79 -2.02 -17.63 4.14
N LEU A 80 -1.43 -16.42 4.14
CA LEU A 80 -1.52 -15.54 2.98
C LEU A 80 -0.88 -16.17 1.74
N LEU A 81 0.18 -16.97 1.91
CA LEU A 81 0.84 -17.69 0.81
C LEU A 81 -0.12 -18.67 0.14
N TYR A 82 -0.88 -19.43 0.91
CA TYR A 82 -1.90 -20.33 0.38
C TYR A 82 -2.89 -19.56 -0.51
N TYR A 83 -3.49 -18.48 -0.01
CA TYR A 83 -4.45 -17.69 -0.79
C TYR A 83 -3.81 -17.00 -2.02
N CYS A 84 -2.57 -16.53 -1.91
CA CYS A 84 -1.84 -15.97 -3.06
C CYS A 84 -1.62 -17.03 -4.14
N VAL A 85 -1.20 -18.24 -3.78
CA VAL A 85 -0.98 -19.32 -4.76
C VAL A 85 -2.31 -19.80 -5.33
N TYR A 86 -3.25 -20.19 -4.47
CA TYR A 86 -4.54 -20.75 -4.86
C TYR A 86 -5.33 -19.82 -5.80
N SER A 87 -5.41 -18.52 -5.47
CA SER A 87 -6.09 -17.54 -6.34
C SER A 87 -5.43 -17.37 -7.71
N ASN A 88 -4.14 -17.67 -7.84
CA ASN A 88 -3.42 -17.63 -9.12
C ASN A 88 -3.46 -18.97 -9.88
N MET A 89 -3.93 -20.05 -9.25
CA MET A 89 -4.11 -21.35 -9.92
C MET A 89 -5.43 -21.43 -10.68
N GLY A 90 -6.48 -20.77 -10.18
CA GLY A 90 -7.81 -20.78 -10.78
C GLY A 90 -7.91 -20.08 -12.14
N THR A 91 -8.87 -20.52 -12.97
CA THR A 91 -9.09 -20.03 -14.34
C THR A 91 -9.93 -18.74 -14.45
N ALA A 92 -10.49 -18.25 -13.35
CA ALA A 92 -11.35 -17.06 -13.32
C ALA A 92 -10.51 -15.78 -13.12
N GLY A 93 -9.92 -15.27 -14.20
CA GLY A 93 -9.03 -14.10 -14.22
C GLY A 93 -9.64 -12.74 -13.85
N LYS A 94 -10.54 -12.64 -12.86
CA LYS A 94 -11.07 -11.35 -12.40
C LYS A 94 -10.40 -10.80 -11.15
N MET A 95 -9.88 -11.65 -10.25
CA MET A 95 -9.32 -11.17 -8.98
C MET A 95 -8.14 -12.02 -8.51
N THR A 96 -7.00 -11.37 -8.28
CA THR A 96 -5.77 -12.01 -7.82
C THR A 96 -5.38 -11.50 -6.45
N VAL A 97 -5.10 -12.42 -5.52
CA VAL A 97 -4.59 -12.05 -4.19
C VAL A 97 -3.06 -12.02 -4.25
N ASN A 98 -2.48 -10.87 -3.87
CA ASN A 98 -1.04 -10.69 -3.79
C ASN A 98 -0.69 -9.98 -2.47
N ALA A 99 0.04 -10.64 -1.58
CA ALA A 99 0.64 -10.04 -0.38
C ALA A 99 2.13 -10.31 -0.36
N GLY A 100 2.91 -9.37 0.18
CA GLY A 100 4.33 -9.62 0.41
C GLY A 100 5.13 -9.95 -0.86
N GLN A 101 4.60 -9.70 -2.07
CA GLN A 101 5.25 -10.07 -3.32
C GLN A 101 6.69 -9.54 -3.40
N ARG A 102 6.91 -8.35 -2.86
CA ARG A 102 8.26 -7.78 -2.78
C ARG A 102 9.13 -8.61 -1.84
N ALA A 103 8.66 -8.76 -0.60
CA ALA A 103 9.32 -9.53 0.45
C ALA A 103 9.70 -10.94 0.01
N THR A 104 8.81 -11.63 -0.70
CA THR A 104 9.05 -13.02 -1.14
C THR A 104 9.87 -13.12 -2.42
N ARG A 105 10.02 -12.05 -3.22
CA ARG A 105 10.76 -12.07 -4.50
C ARG A 105 12.26 -12.28 -4.34
N ASP A 106 12.85 -11.70 -3.31
CA ASP A 106 14.30 -11.76 -3.12
C ASP A 106 14.65 -12.73 -1.99
N TRP A 107 13.69 -13.03 -1.13
CA TRP A 107 13.77 -14.00 -0.05
C TRP A 107 13.33 -15.40 -0.52
N LEU A 108 12.05 -15.65 -0.78
CA LEU A 108 11.57 -17.02 -0.88
C LEU A 108 11.61 -17.60 -2.31
N PHE A 109 11.17 -16.81 -3.29
CA PHE A 109 10.87 -17.27 -4.64
C PHE A 109 11.69 -16.57 -5.68
N ARG A 110 12.05 -17.28 -6.74
CA ARG A 110 12.77 -16.70 -7.88
C ARG A 110 11.80 -15.91 -8.75
N LYS A 111 12.12 -14.65 -9.04
CA LYS A 111 11.44 -13.91 -10.12
C LYS A 111 12.07 -14.23 -11.47
N ASP A 112 11.23 -14.66 -12.41
CA ASP A 112 11.56 -14.72 -13.82
C ASP A 112 11.02 -13.45 -14.52
N PRO A 113 11.89 -12.54 -15.01
CA PRO A 113 11.45 -11.31 -15.68
C PRO A 113 10.71 -11.56 -16.99
N ASP A 114 10.91 -12.73 -17.62
CA ASP A 114 10.30 -13.08 -18.91
C ASP A 114 8.89 -13.68 -18.74
N GLN A 115 8.45 -13.90 -17.50
CA GLN A 115 7.15 -14.49 -17.21
C GLN A 115 6.10 -13.46 -16.76
N PRO A 116 4.92 -13.42 -17.42
CA PRO A 116 3.84 -12.50 -17.05
C PRO A 116 3.17 -12.89 -15.72
N GLY A 117 2.56 -11.91 -15.03
CA GLY A 117 1.71 -12.14 -13.86
C GLY A 117 2.40 -12.13 -12.49
N GLY A 118 3.72 -11.88 -12.44
CA GLY A 118 4.44 -11.80 -11.17
C GLY A 118 4.76 -13.17 -10.53
N ILE A 119 5.28 -13.15 -9.30
CA ILE A 119 5.87 -14.35 -8.68
C ILE A 119 4.83 -15.41 -8.34
N TYR A 120 3.64 -15.01 -7.88
CA TYR A 120 2.60 -15.96 -7.46
C TYR A 120 1.95 -16.64 -8.67
N ALA A 121 1.75 -15.91 -9.76
CA ALA A 121 1.33 -16.49 -11.04
C ALA A 121 2.39 -17.44 -11.64
N GLN A 122 3.68 -17.09 -11.52
CA GLN A 122 4.78 -17.99 -11.91
C GLN A 122 4.77 -19.27 -11.06
N LEU A 123 4.60 -19.14 -9.74
CA LEU A 123 4.53 -20.27 -8.81
C LEU A 123 3.36 -21.19 -9.14
N ALA A 124 2.16 -20.62 -9.34
CA ALA A 124 0.96 -21.35 -9.73
C ALA A 124 1.16 -22.13 -11.04
N ARG A 125 1.75 -21.52 -12.06
CA ARG A 125 2.09 -22.21 -13.33
C ARG A 125 3.10 -23.33 -13.14
N ASN A 126 4.11 -23.12 -12.30
CA ASN A 126 5.11 -24.14 -12.02
C ASN A 126 4.50 -25.32 -11.25
N LEU A 127 3.59 -25.07 -10.30
CA LEU A 127 2.84 -26.10 -9.58
C LEU A 127 1.92 -26.90 -10.50
N HIS A 128 1.20 -26.21 -11.40
CA HIS A 128 0.40 -26.86 -12.43
C HIS A 128 1.25 -27.77 -13.34
N ARG A 129 2.39 -27.26 -13.83
CA ARG A 129 3.31 -28.05 -14.64
C ARG A 129 3.84 -29.29 -13.90
N LEU A 130 4.16 -29.14 -12.61
CA LEU A 130 4.58 -30.26 -11.77
C LEU A 130 3.48 -31.32 -11.67
N ALA A 131 2.23 -30.90 -11.46
CA ALA A 131 1.09 -31.80 -11.37
C ALA A 131 0.78 -32.54 -12.68
N GLU A 132 1.06 -31.92 -13.84
CA GLU A 132 0.87 -32.50 -15.17
C GLU A 132 1.91 -33.59 -15.52
N GLN A 133 3.07 -33.64 -14.84
CA GLN A 133 4.19 -34.55 -15.12
C GLN A 133 3.99 -35.99 -14.61
N GLN A 134 2.76 -36.50 -14.62
CA GLN A 134 2.44 -37.85 -14.16
C GLN A 134 3.11 -38.94 -15.04
N PRO A 135 3.58 -40.06 -14.46
CA PRO A 135 3.37 -40.51 -13.08
C PRO A 135 4.50 -40.14 -12.08
N VAL A 136 5.58 -39.48 -12.51
CA VAL A 136 6.71 -39.12 -11.63
C VAL A 136 6.99 -37.63 -11.80
N PRO A 137 6.42 -36.76 -10.93
CA PRO A 137 6.66 -35.33 -10.96
C PRO A 137 8.14 -34.99 -10.76
N ASP A 138 8.68 -34.04 -11.52
CA ASP A 138 10.07 -33.56 -11.38
C ASP A 138 10.15 -32.40 -10.38
N TYR A 139 10.21 -32.76 -9.10
CA TYR A 139 10.33 -31.81 -7.99
C TYR A 139 11.65 -31.03 -8.02
N GLU A 140 12.73 -31.61 -8.56
CA GLU A 140 14.03 -30.96 -8.64
C GLU A 140 13.96 -29.76 -9.60
N THR A 141 13.45 -29.97 -10.81
CA THR A 141 13.19 -28.88 -11.77
C THR A 141 12.22 -27.83 -11.20
N PHE A 142 11.19 -28.25 -10.46
CA PHE A 142 10.28 -27.31 -9.80
C PHE A 142 11.00 -26.43 -8.77
N VAL A 143 11.86 -27.02 -7.92
CA VAL A 143 12.62 -26.29 -6.91
C VAL A 143 13.54 -25.25 -7.56
N GLU A 144 14.26 -25.63 -8.62
CA GLU A 144 15.16 -24.72 -9.34
C GLU A 144 14.44 -23.55 -10.04
N ALA A 145 13.23 -23.82 -10.54
CA ALA A 145 12.41 -22.84 -11.26
C ALA A 145 11.64 -21.89 -10.32
N SER A 146 11.33 -22.34 -9.10
CA SER A 146 10.42 -21.63 -8.19
C SER A 146 11.12 -20.93 -7.03
N PHE A 147 12.18 -21.51 -6.44
CA PHE A 147 12.81 -20.96 -5.24
C PHE A 147 14.02 -20.07 -5.53
N ALA A 148 14.21 -19.04 -4.70
CA ALA A 148 15.36 -18.16 -4.82
C ALA A 148 16.69 -18.92 -4.58
N PRO A 149 17.77 -18.61 -5.32
CA PRO A 149 19.05 -19.32 -5.16
C PRO A 149 19.62 -19.31 -3.75
N TRP A 150 19.52 -18.18 -3.03
CA TRP A 150 20.02 -18.10 -1.66
C TRP A 150 19.19 -18.97 -0.71
N PHE A 151 17.86 -19.05 -0.88
CA PHE A 151 16.98 -19.86 -0.04
C PHE A 151 17.32 -21.34 -0.19
N ARG A 152 17.50 -21.80 -1.43
CA ARG A 152 17.96 -23.17 -1.73
C ARG A 152 19.31 -23.46 -1.08
N THR A 153 20.31 -22.60 -1.33
CA THR A 153 21.64 -22.73 -0.73
C THR A 153 21.57 -22.81 0.79
N ARG A 154 20.70 -22.00 1.42
CA ARG A 154 20.55 -21.99 2.87
C ARG A 154 19.85 -23.24 3.40
N CYS A 155 18.92 -23.81 2.65
CA CYS A 155 18.33 -25.11 2.98
C CYS A 155 19.39 -26.22 2.94
N ASP A 156 20.22 -26.25 1.89
CA ASP A 156 21.32 -27.21 1.77
C ASP A 156 22.30 -27.11 2.96
N GLU A 157 22.69 -25.89 3.34
CA GLU A 157 23.55 -25.62 4.49
C GLU A 157 22.95 -26.09 5.83
N LEU A 158 21.62 -26.10 5.93
CA LEU A 158 20.87 -26.56 7.11
C LEU A 158 20.52 -28.05 7.04
N GLY A 159 20.89 -28.74 5.96
CA GLY A 159 20.55 -30.15 5.74
C GLY A 159 19.06 -30.39 5.46
N VAL A 160 18.36 -29.37 4.95
CA VAL A 160 16.95 -29.46 4.55
C VAL A 160 16.87 -29.90 3.11
N ASP A 161 16.32 -31.09 2.87
CA ASP A 161 16.00 -31.56 1.52
C ASP A 161 14.64 -31.00 1.09
N LEU A 162 14.67 -29.88 0.37
CA LEU A 162 13.45 -29.23 -0.13
C LEU A 162 12.66 -30.10 -1.11
N VAL A 163 13.35 -30.94 -1.89
CA VAL A 163 12.72 -31.84 -2.86
C VAL A 163 11.92 -32.89 -2.11
N ALA A 164 12.54 -33.55 -1.12
CA ALA A 164 11.89 -34.56 -0.31
C ALA A 164 10.70 -33.99 0.50
N GLU A 165 10.82 -32.78 1.06
CA GLU A 165 9.72 -32.15 1.79
C GLU A 165 8.53 -31.85 0.85
N LEU A 166 8.79 -31.33 -0.36
CA LEU A 166 7.74 -31.08 -1.34
C LEU A 166 7.10 -32.38 -1.83
N GLU A 167 7.89 -33.43 -2.07
CA GLU A 167 7.36 -34.74 -2.45
C GLU A 167 6.46 -35.31 -1.35
N ASP A 168 6.88 -35.22 -0.08
CA ASP A 168 6.08 -35.67 1.06
C ASP A 168 4.76 -34.90 1.19
N THR A 169 4.79 -33.56 1.17
CA THR A 169 3.57 -32.77 1.43
C THR A 169 2.70 -32.57 0.19
N VAL A 170 3.27 -32.24 -0.96
CA VAL A 170 2.52 -31.99 -2.20
C VAL A 170 2.10 -33.31 -2.83
N GLY A 171 2.99 -34.32 -2.86
CA GLY A 171 2.68 -35.65 -3.37
C GLY A 171 1.57 -36.32 -2.59
N SER A 172 1.68 -36.36 -1.26
CA SER A 172 0.61 -36.93 -0.41
C SER A 172 -0.71 -36.17 -0.55
N ALA A 173 -0.67 -34.84 -0.64
CA ALA A 173 -1.89 -34.04 -0.85
C ALA A 173 -2.57 -34.38 -2.19
N LEU A 174 -1.81 -34.66 -3.25
CA LEU A 174 -2.36 -35.07 -4.54
C LEU A 174 -2.93 -36.48 -4.54
N ASP A 175 -2.25 -37.44 -3.90
CA ASP A 175 -2.65 -38.85 -3.90
C ASP A 175 -3.99 -39.09 -3.18
N GLU A 176 -4.31 -38.27 -2.18
CA GLU A 176 -5.52 -38.38 -1.36
C GLU A 176 -6.71 -37.55 -1.87
N THR A 177 -6.54 -36.79 -2.96
CA THR A 177 -7.50 -35.76 -3.37
C THR A 177 -8.19 -36.07 -4.71
N GLU A 178 -9.50 -35.85 -4.77
CA GLU A 178 -10.27 -35.97 -6.01
C GLU A 178 -9.85 -34.89 -7.04
N PRO A 179 -9.93 -35.17 -8.36
CA PRO A 179 -9.46 -34.23 -9.40
C PRO A 179 -10.06 -32.82 -9.30
N GLU A 180 -11.30 -32.69 -8.79
CA GLU A 180 -11.99 -31.41 -8.63
C GLU A 180 -11.41 -30.51 -7.52
N TYR A 181 -10.64 -31.06 -6.58
CA TYR A 181 -9.96 -30.31 -5.50
C TYR A 181 -8.43 -30.27 -5.68
N GLN A 182 -7.92 -30.70 -6.84
CA GLN A 182 -6.49 -30.84 -7.07
C GLN A 182 -5.72 -29.52 -6.89
N GLU A 183 -6.28 -28.39 -7.34
CA GLU A 183 -5.66 -27.06 -7.18
C GLU A 183 -5.54 -26.65 -5.70
N GLN A 184 -6.57 -26.95 -4.91
CA GLN A 184 -6.58 -26.69 -3.48
C GLN A 184 -5.53 -27.55 -2.76
N ALA A 185 -5.44 -28.84 -3.11
CA ALA A 185 -4.43 -29.75 -2.57
C ALA A 185 -3.01 -29.30 -2.92
N LEU A 186 -2.76 -28.88 -4.17
CA LEU A 186 -1.47 -28.35 -4.59
C LEU A 186 -1.06 -27.10 -3.80
N ALA A 187 -1.96 -26.13 -3.69
CA ALA A 187 -1.70 -24.90 -2.96
C ALA A 187 -1.47 -25.17 -1.46
N SER A 188 -2.29 -26.04 -0.86
CA SER A 188 -2.21 -26.43 0.55
C SER A 188 -0.92 -27.20 0.87
N GLY A 189 -0.61 -28.24 0.08
CA GLY A 189 0.61 -29.04 0.24
C GLY A 189 1.87 -28.21 0.06
N PHE A 190 1.85 -27.29 -0.91
CA PHE A 190 2.97 -26.36 -1.14
C PHE A 190 3.15 -25.37 0.01
N ALA A 191 2.08 -24.70 0.45
CA ALA A 191 2.14 -23.78 1.58
C ALA A 191 2.59 -24.49 2.86
N THR A 192 2.16 -25.74 3.06
CA THR A 192 2.55 -26.59 4.19
C THR A 192 4.05 -26.90 4.16
N ALA A 193 4.61 -27.38 3.02
CA ALA A 193 6.05 -27.65 2.90
C ALA A 193 6.88 -26.42 3.25
N VAL A 194 6.57 -25.29 2.59
CA VAL A 194 7.29 -24.04 2.79
C VAL A 194 7.18 -23.55 4.24
N GLY A 195 5.97 -23.58 4.79
CA GLY A 195 5.69 -23.20 6.17
C GLY A 195 6.45 -24.05 7.18
N ARG A 196 6.47 -25.38 7.02
CA ARG A 196 7.19 -26.33 7.90
C ARG A 196 8.71 -26.09 7.88
N VAL A 197 9.29 -25.93 6.69
CA VAL A 197 10.73 -25.68 6.52
C VAL A 197 11.13 -24.41 7.27
N VAL A 198 10.39 -23.31 7.05
CA VAL A 198 10.69 -22.01 7.67
C VAL A 198 10.33 -21.97 9.16
N LYS A 199 9.29 -22.68 9.59
CA LYS A 199 8.94 -22.82 11.02
C LYS A 199 10.08 -23.50 11.77
N SER A 200 10.59 -24.61 11.23
CA SER A 200 11.63 -25.46 11.84
C SER A 200 13.01 -24.79 11.86
N HIS A 201 13.27 -23.86 10.94
CA HIS A 201 14.57 -23.19 10.82
C HIS A 201 14.41 -21.67 10.86
N SER A 202 14.47 -21.08 12.05
CA SER A 202 14.30 -19.64 12.24
C SER A 202 15.27 -18.77 11.43
N SER A 203 16.46 -19.28 11.08
CA SER A 203 17.41 -18.56 10.21
C SER A 203 16.95 -18.40 8.76
N LEU A 204 15.90 -19.13 8.34
CA LEU A 204 15.26 -18.95 7.05
C LEU A 204 14.21 -17.83 7.06
N ARG A 205 13.83 -17.26 8.22
CA ARG A 205 12.83 -16.18 8.30
C ARG A 205 13.44 -14.84 7.91
N SER A 206 12.78 -14.08 7.03
CA SER A 206 13.13 -12.66 6.84
C SER A 206 12.56 -11.82 7.99
N GLY A 207 13.43 -11.21 8.80
CA GLY A 207 13.03 -10.28 9.85
C GLY A 207 12.79 -8.83 9.37
N LYS A 208 13.18 -8.49 8.13
CA LYS A 208 13.12 -7.11 7.62
C LYS A 208 12.00 -6.87 6.60
N ASP A 209 11.48 -7.94 5.98
CA ASP A 209 10.58 -7.84 4.82
C ASP A 209 9.11 -8.21 5.12
N THR A 210 8.74 -8.49 6.38
CA THR A 210 7.35 -8.79 6.79
C THR A 210 6.52 -7.57 7.23
N LEU A 211 7.16 -6.41 7.48
CA LEU A 211 6.52 -5.17 7.94
C LEU A 211 5.33 -4.70 7.08
N VAL A 212 5.39 -4.85 5.76
CA VAL A 212 4.28 -4.42 4.89
C VAL A 212 3.01 -5.24 5.15
N ILE A 213 3.18 -6.54 5.35
CA ILE A 213 2.08 -7.45 5.69
C ILE A 213 1.53 -7.10 7.07
N SER A 214 2.40 -6.84 8.06
CA SER A 214 1.96 -6.47 9.40
C SER A 214 1.20 -5.15 9.41
N THR A 215 1.57 -4.15 8.59
CA THR A 215 0.81 -2.89 8.50
C THR A 215 -0.59 -3.08 7.92
N THR A 216 -0.75 -3.89 6.87
CA THR A 216 -2.07 -4.19 6.30
C THR A 216 -2.92 -4.98 7.27
N PHE A 217 -2.34 -5.95 7.96
CA PHE A 217 -3.03 -6.76 8.96
C PHE A 217 -3.46 -5.91 10.16
N SER A 218 -2.62 -4.97 10.59
CA SER A 218 -2.94 -4.02 11.67
C SER A 218 -4.14 -3.13 11.32
N PHE A 219 -4.23 -2.66 10.07
CA PHE A 219 -5.40 -1.94 9.59
C PHE A 219 -6.66 -2.83 9.66
N ALA A 220 -6.60 -4.04 9.08
CA ALA A 220 -7.75 -4.94 9.08
C ALA A 220 -8.22 -5.29 10.51
N ARG A 221 -7.29 -5.42 11.46
CA ARG A 221 -7.60 -5.59 12.88
C ARG A 221 -8.33 -4.38 13.46
N ARG A 222 -7.90 -3.15 13.15
CA ARG A 222 -8.62 -1.94 13.59
C ARG A 222 -10.06 -1.89 13.07
N VAL A 223 -10.27 -2.26 11.79
CA VAL A 223 -11.63 -2.39 11.22
C VAL A 223 -12.43 -3.43 11.98
N TYR A 224 -11.83 -4.59 12.31
CA TYR A 224 -12.48 -5.65 13.09
C TYR A 224 -12.89 -5.15 14.48
N ASP A 225 -11.99 -4.47 15.19
CA ASP A 225 -12.20 -4.00 16.56
C ASP A 225 -13.37 -3.02 16.67
N THR A 226 -13.59 -2.18 15.64
CA THR A 226 -14.68 -1.19 15.61
C THR A 226 -15.96 -1.68 14.92
N ALA A 227 -15.90 -2.78 14.16
CA ALA A 227 -17.06 -3.37 13.48
C ALA A 227 -18.10 -3.93 14.46
N THR A 228 -19.39 -3.83 14.09
CA THR A 228 -20.49 -4.46 14.83
C THR A 228 -20.47 -5.98 14.67
N PRO A 229 -21.13 -6.77 15.54
CA PRO A 229 -21.22 -8.23 15.37
C PRO A 229 -21.80 -8.66 14.02
N GLU A 230 -22.77 -7.91 13.49
CA GLU A 230 -23.38 -8.18 12.18
C GLU A 230 -22.39 -7.94 11.03
N GLN A 231 -21.63 -6.84 11.10
CA GLN A 231 -20.58 -6.55 10.13
C GLN A 231 -19.46 -7.57 10.17
N ARG A 232 -19.09 -8.02 11.39
CA ARG A 232 -18.10 -9.08 11.57
C ARG A 232 -18.54 -10.35 10.86
N SER A 233 -19.76 -10.82 11.13
CA SER A 233 -20.36 -11.99 10.48
C SER A 233 -20.51 -11.85 8.97
N THR A 234 -20.74 -10.64 8.47
CA THR A 234 -20.87 -10.38 7.03
C THR A 234 -19.52 -10.43 6.32
N LEU A 235 -18.47 -9.87 6.94
CA LEU A 235 -17.13 -9.76 6.37
C LEU A 235 -16.26 -10.99 6.63
N GLY A 236 -16.58 -11.81 7.63
CA GLY A 236 -15.84 -13.01 8.04
C GLY A 236 -15.96 -14.18 7.06
N ASN A 237 -15.26 -14.11 5.93
CA ASN A 237 -15.19 -15.23 5.00
C ASN A 237 -13.93 -15.23 4.13
N THR A 238 -13.72 -16.34 3.43
CA THR A 238 -12.53 -16.60 2.61
C THR A 238 -12.82 -16.54 1.10
N ARG A 239 -14.00 -16.04 0.70
CA ARG A 239 -14.31 -15.81 -0.72
C ARG A 239 -13.47 -14.65 -1.23
N LEU A 240 -12.88 -14.81 -2.41
CA LEU A 240 -12.09 -13.75 -3.02
C LEU A 240 -12.96 -12.56 -3.41
N GLU A 241 -14.03 -12.81 -4.14
CA GLU A 241 -14.96 -11.78 -4.62
C GLU A 241 -15.65 -11.07 -3.46
N PHE A 242 -15.84 -9.75 -3.60
CA PHE A 242 -16.67 -8.97 -2.70
C PHE A 242 -18.11 -8.96 -3.20
N THR A 243 -19.07 -9.06 -2.27
CA THR A 243 -20.48 -8.79 -2.59
C THR A 243 -20.84 -7.34 -2.27
N ALA A 244 -21.95 -6.84 -2.82
CA ALA A 244 -22.48 -5.52 -2.46
C ALA A 244 -22.73 -5.38 -0.95
N GLY A 245 -23.26 -6.42 -0.30
CA GLY A 245 -23.48 -6.43 1.15
C GLY A 245 -22.18 -6.36 1.96
N GLU A 246 -21.15 -7.10 1.53
CA GLU A 246 -19.81 -7.02 2.12
C GLU A 246 -19.18 -5.64 1.91
N ALA A 247 -19.35 -5.03 0.74
CA ALA A 247 -18.84 -3.70 0.45
C ALA A 247 -19.47 -2.65 1.36
N THR A 248 -20.80 -2.64 1.51
CA THR A 248 -21.50 -1.73 2.43
C THR A 248 -21.05 -1.94 3.88
N ALA A 249 -20.99 -3.20 4.34
CA ALA A 249 -20.55 -3.52 5.70
C ALA A 249 -19.10 -3.04 5.97
N LEU A 250 -18.21 -3.16 4.97
CA LEU A 250 -16.84 -2.65 5.08
C LEU A 250 -16.80 -1.13 5.20
N LEU A 251 -17.52 -0.40 4.33
CA LEU A 251 -17.54 1.06 4.37
C LEU A 251 -18.06 1.59 5.69
N GLU A 252 -19.15 1.00 6.19
CA GLU A 252 -19.69 1.34 7.50
C GLU A 252 -18.71 1.03 8.64
N ALA A 253 -18.01 -0.10 8.58
CA ALA A 253 -17.02 -0.47 9.60
C ALA A 253 -15.83 0.49 9.61
N VAL A 254 -15.32 0.86 8.43
CA VAL A 254 -14.23 1.83 8.29
C VAL A 254 -14.64 3.20 8.84
N GLY A 255 -15.89 3.64 8.60
CA GLY A 255 -16.41 4.90 9.16
C GLY A 255 -16.47 4.96 10.69
N ARG A 256 -16.32 3.83 11.39
CA ARG A 256 -16.25 3.78 12.87
C ARG A 256 -14.83 3.83 13.42
N ILE A 257 -13.81 3.75 12.56
CA ILE A 257 -12.41 3.90 12.98
C ILE A 257 -12.14 5.38 13.23
N ASP A 258 -11.32 5.68 14.23
CA ASP A 258 -10.82 7.03 14.45
C ASP A 258 -10.18 7.56 13.16
N HIS A 259 -10.67 8.71 12.67
CA HIS A 259 -10.29 9.33 11.41
C HIS A 259 -10.63 8.55 10.13
N GLY A 260 -11.44 7.49 10.23
CA GLY A 260 -11.89 6.69 9.07
C GLY A 260 -12.68 7.50 8.04
N GLU A 261 -13.27 8.63 8.43
CA GLU A 261 -13.97 9.56 7.54
C GLU A 261 -13.07 10.11 6.43
N HIS A 262 -11.77 10.34 6.69
CA HIS A 262 -10.85 10.83 5.65
C HIS A 262 -10.64 9.81 4.54
N PHE A 263 -10.62 8.52 4.90
CA PHE A 263 -10.54 7.45 3.93
C PHE A 263 -11.82 7.28 3.13
N LEU A 264 -12.97 7.31 3.81
CA LEU A 264 -14.25 7.20 3.14
C LEU A 264 -14.44 8.35 2.14
N ARG A 265 -14.08 9.59 2.51
CA ARG A 265 -14.06 10.74 1.57
C ARG A 265 -13.15 10.48 0.37
N SER A 266 -11.94 9.99 0.61
CA SER A 266 -10.98 9.66 -0.46
C SER A 266 -11.49 8.56 -1.39
N LEU A 267 -12.18 7.57 -0.85
CA LEU A 267 -12.79 6.50 -1.62
C LEU A 267 -14.01 7.00 -2.40
N MET A 268 -14.84 7.86 -1.81
CA MET A 268 -15.95 8.52 -2.51
C MET A 268 -15.46 9.29 -3.73
N PHE A 269 -14.35 10.03 -3.61
CA PHE A 269 -13.72 10.70 -4.74
C PHE A 269 -13.36 9.71 -5.84
N MET A 270 -12.70 8.60 -5.49
CA MET A 270 -12.34 7.59 -6.49
C MET A 270 -13.56 6.97 -7.16
N LEU A 271 -14.61 6.64 -6.40
CA LEU A 271 -15.85 6.10 -6.94
C LEU A 271 -16.56 7.08 -7.86
N TYR A 272 -16.57 8.37 -7.53
CA TYR A 272 -17.10 9.44 -8.38
C TYR A 272 -16.36 9.54 -9.71
N LEU A 273 -15.03 9.40 -9.71
CA LEU A 273 -14.23 9.39 -10.94
C LEU A 273 -14.38 8.11 -11.77
N ASP A 274 -15.11 7.11 -11.27
CA ASP A 274 -15.35 5.80 -11.89
C ASP A 274 -14.06 5.09 -12.35
N PRO A 275 -13.40 4.34 -11.45
CA PRO A 275 -12.16 3.65 -11.77
C PRO A 275 -12.37 2.45 -12.71
N THR A 276 -13.62 2.04 -12.97
CA THR A 276 -13.93 0.94 -13.90
C THR A 276 -14.10 1.43 -15.34
N ALA A 277 -14.39 2.72 -15.53
CA ALA A 277 -14.54 3.33 -16.85
C ALA A 277 -13.24 4.00 -17.36
N HIS A 278 -12.33 4.35 -16.47
CA HIS A 278 -11.15 5.16 -16.80
C HIS A 278 -9.84 4.44 -16.53
N ARG A 279 -8.78 4.82 -17.27
CA ARG A 279 -7.44 4.30 -17.00
C ARG A 279 -6.87 4.92 -15.72
N ARG A 280 -5.96 4.20 -15.06
CA ARG A 280 -5.31 4.68 -13.83
C ARG A 280 -4.63 6.05 -13.96
N ASP A 281 -4.00 6.33 -15.09
CA ASP A 281 -3.35 7.64 -15.32
C ASP A 281 -4.38 8.76 -15.50
N GLU A 282 -5.54 8.45 -16.10
CA GLU A 282 -6.67 9.38 -16.24
C GLU A 282 -7.28 9.70 -14.88
N ILE A 283 -7.55 8.69 -14.06
CA ILE A 283 -8.02 8.88 -12.66
C ILE A 283 -7.03 9.71 -11.86
N THR A 284 -5.73 9.41 -11.98
CA THR A 284 -4.67 10.17 -11.30
C THR A 284 -4.68 11.64 -11.73
N GLN A 285 -4.90 11.91 -13.02
CA GLN A 285 -4.97 13.26 -13.54
C GLN A 285 -6.25 13.99 -13.09
N GLN A 286 -7.40 13.31 -13.05
CA GLN A 286 -8.65 13.88 -12.55
C GLN A 286 -8.57 14.20 -11.05
N MET A 287 -7.95 13.32 -10.24
CA MET A 287 -7.71 13.55 -8.82
C MET A 287 -6.90 14.82 -8.53
N ARG A 288 -6.05 15.28 -9.46
CA ARG A 288 -5.29 16.54 -9.32
C ARG A 288 -6.18 17.78 -9.41
N HIS A 289 -7.32 17.68 -10.11
CA HIS A 289 -8.30 18.76 -10.28
C HIS A 289 -9.53 18.58 -9.39
N LEU A 290 -9.53 17.54 -8.56
CA LEU A 290 -10.69 17.17 -7.74
C LEU A 290 -11.13 18.33 -6.83
N TYR A 291 -10.20 19.11 -6.29
CA TYR A 291 -10.54 20.24 -5.42
C TYR A 291 -11.46 21.26 -6.11
N ASP A 292 -11.21 21.56 -7.39
CA ASP A 292 -12.08 22.44 -8.19
C ASP A 292 -13.49 21.82 -8.25
N THR A 293 -13.58 20.53 -8.56
CA THR A 293 -14.86 19.79 -8.63
C THR A 293 -15.61 19.78 -7.31
N VAL A 294 -14.95 19.50 -6.18
CA VAL A 294 -15.61 19.45 -4.86
C VAL A 294 -16.08 20.84 -4.43
N THR A 295 -15.33 21.88 -4.75
CA THR A 295 -15.66 23.26 -4.36
C THR A 295 -16.84 23.80 -5.17
N GLU A 296 -16.96 23.41 -6.44
CA GLU A 296 -18.06 23.83 -7.31
C GLU A 296 -19.39 23.16 -6.94
N ASP A 297 -19.41 21.85 -6.72
CA ASP A 297 -20.63 21.11 -6.36
C ASP A 297 -20.33 19.85 -5.51
N PRO A 298 -20.21 19.99 -4.18
CA PRO A 298 -19.95 18.84 -3.32
C PRO A 298 -21.15 17.87 -3.23
N GLU A 299 -22.38 18.37 -3.43
CA GLU A 299 -23.60 17.55 -3.38
C GLU A 299 -23.70 16.62 -4.59
N GLU A 300 -23.22 17.06 -5.76
CA GLU A 300 -23.13 16.23 -6.96
C GLU A 300 -22.28 14.97 -6.72
N ILE A 301 -21.13 15.11 -6.06
CA ILE A 301 -20.25 13.96 -5.75
C ILE A 301 -20.99 12.94 -4.89
N VAL A 302 -21.62 13.39 -3.81
CA VAL A 302 -22.36 12.52 -2.89
C VAL A 302 -23.53 11.84 -3.61
N THR A 303 -24.31 12.61 -4.34
CA THR A 303 -25.51 12.13 -5.05
C THR A 303 -25.14 11.12 -6.13
N THR A 304 -24.08 11.38 -6.89
CA THR A 304 -23.58 10.49 -7.94
C THR A 304 -23.14 9.16 -7.33
N VAL A 305 -22.29 9.20 -6.29
CA VAL A 305 -21.79 7.98 -5.65
C VAL A 305 -22.92 7.16 -5.02
N GLN A 306 -23.85 7.79 -4.31
CA GLN A 306 -24.98 7.09 -3.70
C GLN A 306 -25.92 6.47 -4.75
N THR A 307 -26.16 7.18 -5.86
CA THR A 307 -27.07 6.71 -6.90
C THR A 307 -26.44 5.61 -7.75
N GLU A 308 -25.22 5.80 -8.23
CA GLU A 308 -24.56 4.85 -9.14
C GLU A 308 -24.17 3.54 -8.45
N TYR A 309 -23.82 3.62 -7.16
CA TYR A 309 -23.39 2.46 -6.39
C TYR A 309 -24.46 2.02 -5.38
N SER A 310 -25.69 2.53 -5.43
CA SER A 310 -26.77 2.13 -4.51
C SER A 310 -26.34 2.06 -3.02
N LEU A 311 -25.40 2.93 -2.62
CA LEU A 311 -24.84 2.93 -1.28
C LEU A 311 -25.82 3.61 -0.33
N SER A 312 -25.86 3.13 0.92
CA SER A 312 -26.58 3.82 1.99
C SER A 312 -26.05 5.24 2.18
N ALA A 313 -26.87 6.12 2.74
CA ALA A 313 -26.43 7.45 3.10
C ALA A 313 -25.16 7.37 3.96
N PHE A 314 -24.10 8.08 3.55
CA PHE A 314 -22.90 8.22 4.34
C PHE A 314 -23.21 9.05 5.59
N ASP A 315 -22.50 8.79 6.68
CA ASP A 315 -22.57 9.63 7.89
C ASP A 315 -22.24 11.08 7.53
N ASP A 316 -22.96 12.04 8.13
CA ASP A 316 -22.78 13.48 7.88
C ASP A 316 -21.31 13.90 8.08
N ARG A 317 -20.59 13.26 9.01
CA ARG A 317 -19.16 13.50 9.22
C ARG A 317 -18.34 13.24 7.96
N VAL A 318 -18.70 12.23 7.16
CA VAL A 318 -18.00 11.95 5.90
C VAL A 318 -18.28 13.08 4.90
N VAL A 319 -19.52 13.54 4.80
CA VAL A 319 -19.97 14.56 3.83
C VAL A 319 -19.43 15.95 4.14
N GLU A 320 -19.47 16.39 5.40
CA GLU A 320 -19.11 17.77 5.80
C GLU A 320 -17.63 18.15 5.56
N GLY A 321 -16.75 17.17 5.37
CA GLY A 321 -15.30 17.38 5.23
C GLY A 321 -14.72 17.14 3.84
N LEU A 322 -15.54 17.08 2.79
CA LEU A 322 -15.05 16.78 1.43
C LEU A 322 -14.01 17.81 0.95
N ASN A 323 -14.26 19.12 1.12
CA ASN A 323 -13.30 20.17 0.71
C ASN A 323 -11.95 20.02 1.42
N ALA A 324 -11.95 19.74 2.73
CA ALA A 324 -10.73 19.54 3.49
C ALA A 324 -9.93 18.33 2.98
N THR A 325 -10.59 17.18 2.74
CA THR A 325 -9.90 16.00 2.22
C THR A 325 -9.43 16.20 0.78
N ALA A 326 -10.19 16.90 -0.07
CA ALA A 326 -9.75 17.25 -1.42
C ALA A 326 -8.51 18.16 -1.38
N PHE A 327 -8.44 19.11 -0.45
CA PHE A 327 -7.23 19.90 -0.25
C PHE A 327 -6.03 19.04 0.16
N TYR A 328 -6.23 18.11 1.10
CA TYR A 328 -5.17 17.20 1.51
C TYR A 328 -4.65 16.33 0.35
N TRP A 329 -5.50 16.00 -0.63
CA TRP A 329 -5.05 15.40 -1.89
C TRP A 329 -4.18 16.34 -2.72
N VAL A 330 -4.57 17.61 -2.87
CA VAL A 330 -3.75 18.64 -3.56
C VAL A 330 -2.39 18.80 -2.89
N LEU A 331 -2.34 18.88 -1.55
CA LEU A 331 -1.10 18.95 -0.78
C LEU A 331 -0.22 17.70 -0.97
N ASN A 332 -0.83 16.51 -1.09
CA ASN A 332 -0.08 15.29 -1.38
C ASN A 332 0.52 15.28 -2.79
N PHE A 333 -0.19 15.81 -3.80
CA PHE A 333 0.36 15.96 -5.14
C PHE A 333 1.50 16.97 -5.18
N PHE A 334 1.34 18.12 -4.53
CA PHE A 334 2.38 19.13 -4.36
C PHE A 334 3.68 18.53 -3.81
N MET A 335 3.59 17.76 -2.72
CA MET A 335 4.75 17.09 -2.13
C MET A 335 5.38 16.04 -3.04
N ALA A 336 4.58 15.27 -3.78
CA ALA A 336 5.10 14.24 -4.69
C ALA A 336 5.81 14.86 -5.91
N ASP A 337 5.26 15.95 -6.44
CA ASP A 337 5.87 16.70 -7.53
C ASP A 337 7.16 17.40 -7.04
N GLY A 338 7.13 18.01 -5.84
CA GLY A 338 8.33 18.58 -5.21
C GLY A 338 9.44 17.57 -4.94
N GLU A 339 9.09 16.36 -4.49
CA GLU A 339 10.06 15.26 -4.31
C GLU A 339 10.67 14.79 -5.63
N THR A 340 9.90 14.81 -6.72
CA THR A 340 10.40 14.49 -8.07
C THR A 340 11.37 15.56 -8.53
N ILE A 341 10.97 16.83 -8.46
CA ILE A 341 11.81 17.99 -8.78
C ILE A 341 13.11 17.96 -7.97
N ALA A 342 13.04 17.71 -6.65
CA ALA A 342 14.22 17.69 -5.79
C ALA A 342 15.24 16.62 -6.22
N ARG A 343 14.77 15.45 -6.63
CA ARG A 343 15.64 14.36 -7.06
C ARG A 343 16.32 14.69 -8.38
N ASP A 344 15.54 15.15 -9.36
CA ASP A 344 16.04 15.46 -10.69
C ASP A 344 17.02 16.64 -10.62
N LEU A 345 16.64 17.73 -9.94
CA LEU A 345 17.47 18.92 -9.74
C LEU A 345 18.81 18.59 -9.05
N LEU A 346 18.78 17.81 -7.96
CA LEU A 346 19.98 17.48 -7.19
C LEU A 346 20.88 16.42 -7.85
N ASP A 347 20.37 15.73 -8.87
CA ASP A 347 21.17 14.84 -9.72
C ASP A 347 21.87 15.62 -10.84
N GLU A 348 21.21 16.65 -11.38
CA GLU A 348 21.69 17.43 -12.51
C GLU A 348 22.59 18.62 -12.12
N ILE A 349 22.31 19.28 -10.99
CA ILE A 349 22.96 20.54 -10.61
C ILE A 349 24.02 20.33 -9.51
N ASP A 350 25.22 20.89 -9.75
CA ASP A 350 26.28 20.91 -8.75
C ASP A 350 26.04 21.97 -7.68
N SER A 351 26.41 21.65 -6.43
CA SER A 351 26.27 22.55 -5.28
C SER A 351 27.38 23.62 -5.26
N PRO A 352 27.12 24.87 -4.83
CA PRO A 352 25.87 25.40 -4.25
C PRO A 352 24.78 25.65 -5.29
N ILE A 353 23.52 25.60 -4.83
CA ILE A 353 22.31 25.82 -5.62
C ILE A 353 21.66 27.12 -5.14
N ASP A 354 21.15 27.92 -6.07
CA ASP A 354 20.38 29.13 -5.77
C ASP A 354 18.99 29.14 -6.43
N VAL A 355 18.22 30.20 -6.17
CA VAL A 355 16.86 30.36 -6.70
C VAL A 355 16.85 30.43 -8.24
N GLY A 356 17.91 30.97 -8.85
CA GLY A 356 18.08 31.02 -10.30
C GLY A 356 18.17 29.63 -10.90
N ASP A 357 18.97 28.75 -10.30
CA ASP A 357 19.10 27.35 -10.74
C ASP A 357 17.76 26.60 -10.72
N VAL A 358 16.95 26.82 -9.68
CA VAL A 358 15.60 26.22 -9.56
C VAL A 358 14.65 26.78 -10.62
N ARG A 359 14.73 28.08 -10.92
CA ARG A 359 13.93 28.70 -11.99
C ARG A 359 14.32 28.16 -13.37
N ASP A 360 15.61 28.05 -13.64
CA ASP A 360 16.12 27.48 -14.90
C ASP A 360 15.69 26.02 -15.06
N TYR A 361 15.67 25.24 -13.97
CA TYR A 361 15.11 23.90 -13.96
C TYR A 361 13.60 23.90 -14.24
N PHE A 362 12.83 24.79 -13.59
CA PHE A 362 11.39 24.90 -13.82
C PHE A 362 11.05 25.26 -15.28
N ASP A 363 11.84 26.14 -15.88
CA ASP A 363 11.65 26.57 -17.27
C ASP A 363 12.04 25.44 -18.26
N SER A 364 13.08 24.68 -17.94
CA SER A 364 13.52 23.52 -18.73
C SER A 364 12.59 22.31 -18.60
N ASN A 365 11.90 22.17 -17.46
CA ASN A 365 11.03 21.05 -17.12
C ASN A 365 9.58 21.49 -16.83
N SER A 366 9.04 22.33 -17.72
CA SER A 366 7.75 23.02 -17.53
C SER A 366 6.59 22.09 -17.14
N SER A 367 6.47 20.90 -17.73
CA SER A 367 5.36 19.99 -17.40
C SER A 367 5.34 19.54 -15.92
N THR A 368 6.50 19.29 -15.32
CA THR A 368 6.58 18.92 -13.88
C THR A 368 6.48 20.15 -13.01
N ALA A 369 7.11 21.26 -13.41
CA ALA A 369 7.05 22.52 -12.69
C ALA A 369 5.63 23.09 -12.64
N ASP A 370 4.85 23.00 -13.72
CA ASP A 370 3.47 23.48 -13.79
C ASP A 370 2.55 22.69 -12.86
N ARG A 371 2.78 21.38 -12.71
CA ARG A 371 2.07 20.54 -11.72
C ARG A 371 2.39 20.94 -10.28
N TYR A 372 3.65 21.26 -9.99
CA TYR A 372 4.04 21.80 -8.69
C TYR A 372 3.42 23.18 -8.44
N ARG A 373 3.48 24.06 -9.45
CA ARG A 373 2.95 25.44 -9.39
C ARG A 373 1.43 25.49 -9.29
N SER A 374 0.69 24.47 -9.73
CA SER A 374 -0.77 24.49 -9.64
C SER A 374 -1.28 24.52 -8.20
N PHE A 375 -0.49 24.02 -7.24
CA PHE A 375 -0.81 24.13 -5.80
C PHE A 375 -1.07 25.58 -5.36
N PHE A 376 -0.29 26.52 -5.87
CA PHE A 376 -0.34 27.93 -5.46
C PHE A 376 -1.62 28.65 -5.91
N ARG A 377 -2.43 28.04 -6.80
CA ARG A 377 -3.76 28.55 -7.15
C ARG A 377 -4.75 28.47 -6.00
N TYR A 378 -4.48 27.63 -5.00
CA TYR A 378 -5.39 27.34 -3.89
C TYR A 378 -4.98 28.04 -2.59
N THR A 379 -3.93 28.88 -2.62
CA THR A 379 -3.27 29.42 -1.42
C THR A 379 -4.24 30.05 -0.42
N ASP A 380 -5.16 30.90 -0.88
CA ASP A 380 -6.09 31.65 -0.02
C ASP A 380 -7.17 30.73 0.57
N GLU A 381 -7.69 29.79 -0.21
CA GLU A 381 -8.70 28.83 0.22
C GLU A 381 -8.13 27.76 1.16
N CYS A 382 -6.81 27.54 1.13
CA CYS A 382 -6.13 26.48 1.85
C CYS A 382 -5.63 26.88 3.24
N GLN A 383 -5.54 28.17 3.54
CA GLN A 383 -5.03 28.67 4.82
C GLN A 383 -5.78 28.11 6.04
N PRO A 384 -7.13 27.99 6.04
CA PRO A 384 -7.87 27.37 7.14
C PRO A 384 -7.52 25.90 7.32
N HIS A 385 -7.37 25.15 6.21
CA HIS A 385 -7.07 23.72 6.24
C HIS A 385 -5.64 23.44 6.72
N LEU A 386 -4.66 24.24 6.29
CA LEU A 386 -3.28 24.18 6.78
C LEU A 386 -3.20 24.47 8.28
N SER A 387 -4.00 25.43 8.77
CA SER A 387 -4.04 25.79 10.20
C SER A 387 -4.61 24.66 11.08
N THR A 388 -5.69 24.02 10.63
CA THR A 388 -6.25 22.83 11.30
C THR A 388 -5.23 21.71 11.33
N LEU A 389 -4.60 21.43 10.18
CA LEU A 389 -3.57 20.40 10.05
C LEU A 389 -2.38 20.64 11.00
N LEU A 390 -1.87 21.87 11.08
CA LEU A 390 -0.79 22.22 12.01
C LEU A 390 -1.17 21.94 13.47
N THR A 391 -2.43 22.16 13.83
CA THR A 391 -2.92 21.90 15.19
C THR A 391 -2.88 20.39 15.48
N GLU A 392 -3.40 19.57 14.58
CA GLU A 392 -3.39 18.10 14.70
C GLU A 392 -1.96 17.52 14.75
N LEU A 393 -1.05 18.05 13.92
CA LEU A 393 0.35 17.61 13.87
C LEU A 393 1.13 17.95 15.16
N ARG A 394 0.80 19.07 15.81
CA ARG A 394 1.43 19.48 17.08
C ARG A 394 1.01 18.57 18.23
N GLU A 395 -0.22 18.06 18.20
CA GLU A 395 -0.72 17.12 19.21
C GLU A 395 -0.06 15.73 19.09
N THR A 396 0.45 15.38 17.91
CA THR A 396 1.02 14.06 17.61
C THR A 396 2.56 14.00 17.65
N ASP A 397 3.24 15.09 18.04
CA ASP A 397 4.71 15.19 18.13
C ASP A 397 5.44 14.86 16.80
N ALA A 398 4.87 15.32 15.68
CA ALA A 398 5.42 15.13 14.34
C ALA A 398 6.42 16.24 13.96
N GLY A 399 7.47 16.46 14.76
CA GLY A 399 8.31 17.67 14.74
C GLY A 399 8.84 18.12 13.36
N THR A 400 9.35 17.20 12.53
CA THR A 400 9.82 17.52 11.17
C THR A 400 8.70 17.89 10.20
N THR A 401 7.53 17.29 10.38
CA THR A 401 6.35 17.58 9.57
C THR A 401 5.72 18.92 9.99
N VAL A 402 5.68 19.23 11.28
CA VAL A 402 5.28 20.55 11.78
C VAL A 402 6.15 21.64 11.18
N THR A 403 7.48 21.49 11.24
CA THR A 403 8.43 22.47 10.67
C THR A 403 8.18 22.69 9.18
N PHE A 404 7.97 21.62 8.41
CA PHE A 404 7.67 21.71 6.98
C PHE A 404 6.42 22.55 6.71
N VAL A 405 5.33 22.26 7.42
CA VAL A 405 4.05 22.95 7.19
C VAL A 405 4.12 24.40 7.68
N GLU A 406 4.84 24.68 8.77
CA GLU A 406 5.09 26.06 9.22
C GLU A 406 5.88 26.86 8.17
N THR A 407 6.92 26.28 7.59
CA THR A 407 7.67 26.90 6.48
C THR A 407 6.78 27.12 5.26
N LEU A 408 5.96 26.13 4.90
CA LEU A 408 4.99 26.24 3.81
C LEU A 408 4.03 27.40 4.05
N THR A 409 3.39 27.46 5.22
CA THR A 409 2.43 28.51 5.57
C THR A 409 3.09 29.90 5.58
N ALA A 410 4.25 30.04 6.21
CA ALA A 410 4.96 31.32 6.25
C ALA A 410 5.33 31.81 4.85
N GLY A 411 5.87 30.93 4.00
CA GLY A 411 6.24 31.31 2.63
C GLY A 411 5.04 31.67 1.74
N LEU A 412 3.88 31.04 1.97
CA LEU A 412 2.64 31.42 1.32
C LEU A 412 2.14 32.79 1.79
N ASP A 413 2.13 33.05 3.10
CA ASP A 413 1.71 34.33 3.69
C ASP A 413 2.61 35.51 3.23
N GLU A 414 3.91 35.25 3.05
CA GLU A 414 4.88 36.22 2.54
C GLU A 414 4.84 36.39 1.02
N GLY A 415 4.08 35.56 0.29
CA GLY A 415 3.99 35.60 -1.16
C GLY A 415 5.32 35.25 -1.85
N LEU A 416 6.07 34.30 -1.29
CA LEU A 416 7.34 33.88 -1.83
C LEU A 416 7.18 33.28 -3.24
N ASP A 417 8.16 33.54 -4.10
CA ASP A 417 8.28 32.91 -5.40
C ASP A 417 8.35 31.37 -5.24
N PRO A 418 7.64 30.56 -6.06
CA PRO A 418 7.62 29.11 -5.91
C PRO A 418 9.00 28.43 -5.88
N ALA A 419 9.99 28.98 -6.59
CA ALA A 419 11.36 28.47 -6.59
C ALA A 419 12.09 28.78 -5.28
N ALA A 420 11.85 29.96 -4.69
CA ALA A 420 12.40 30.31 -3.38
C ALA A 420 11.80 29.45 -2.27
N LEU A 421 10.47 29.33 -2.24
CA LEU A 421 9.78 28.48 -1.27
C LEU A 421 10.22 27.02 -1.38
N PHE A 422 10.44 26.52 -2.60
CA PHE A 422 10.96 25.17 -2.81
C PHE A 422 12.30 24.92 -2.08
N LEU A 423 13.24 25.87 -2.15
CA LEU A 423 14.53 25.77 -1.46
C LEU A 423 14.37 25.87 0.07
N GLU A 424 13.48 26.74 0.56
CA GLU A 424 13.18 26.82 2.00
C GLU A 424 12.58 25.52 2.54
N LEU A 425 11.70 24.87 1.77
CA LEU A 425 11.13 23.58 2.13
C LEU A 425 12.19 22.46 2.11
N LEU A 426 13.14 22.48 1.16
CA LEU A 426 14.28 21.57 1.19
C LEU A 426 15.19 21.81 2.39
N ALA A 427 15.37 23.08 2.78
CA ALA A 427 16.18 23.46 3.93
C ALA A 427 15.51 23.02 5.24
N SER A 428 14.18 23.17 5.36
CA SER A 428 13.42 22.72 6.54
C SER A 428 13.46 21.20 6.73
N GLN A 429 13.61 20.44 5.63
CA GLN A 429 13.85 18.99 5.67
C GLN A 429 15.33 18.61 5.91
N GLY A 430 16.25 19.58 5.95
CA GLY A 430 17.68 19.36 6.12
C GLY A 430 18.39 18.78 4.89
N THR A 431 17.72 18.74 3.74
CA THR A 431 18.28 18.25 2.46
C THR A 431 19.30 19.23 1.88
N VAL A 432 19.07 20.51 2.11
CA VAL A 432 20.03 21.57 1.82
C VAL A 432 20.26 22.42 3.06
N THR A 433 21.36 23.18 3.08
CA THR A 433 21.68 24.09 4.18
C THR A 433 22.16 25.41 3.60
N GLU A 434 21.59 26.52 4.06
CA GLU A 434 22.02 27.84 3.63
C GLU A 434 23.48 28.10 4.02
N LYS A 435 24.30 28.48 3.03
CA LYS A 435 25.72 28.81 3.22
C LYS A 435 25.94 30.32 3.29
N SER A 436 25.22 31.05 2.47
CA SER A 436 25.18 32.51 2.37
C SER A 436 23.83 32.89 1.79
N GLU A 437 23.42 34.15 1.97
CA GLU A 437 22.10 34.66 1.53
C GLU A 437 21.72 34.15 0.13
N GLY A 438 20.69 33.30 0.07
CA GLY A 438 20.14 32.75 -1.16
C GLY A 438 20.94 31.62 -1.83
N GLN A 439 22.03 31.13 -1.21
CA GLN A 439 22.84 30.01 -1.71
C GLN A 439 22.85 28.83 -0.74
N TYR A 440 22.49 27.65 -1.26
CA TYR A 440 22.26 26.44 -0.49
C TYR A 440 23.25 25.33 -0.85
N LEU A 441 23.83 24.70 0.17
CA LEU A 441 24.67 23.51 0.01
C LEU A 441 23.82 22.25 0.12
N SER A 442 23.95 21.33 -0.83
CA SER A 442 23.30 20.02 -0.75
C SER A 442 23.99 19.16 0.30
N SER A 443 23.25 18.74 1.33
CA SER A 443 23.73 17.84 2.38
C SER A 443 23.59 16.36 1.96
N THR A 444 22.63 16.08 1.07
CA THR A 444 22.21 14.74 0.67
C THR A 444 22.01 14.69 -0.83
N ARG A 445 22.81 13.87 -1.55
CA ARG A 445 22.59 13.57 -2.97
C ARG A 445 21.68 12.34 -3.14
N PRO A 446 20.80 12.32 -4.15
CA PRO A 446 19.97 11.15 -4.43
C PRO A 446 20.85 9.96 -4.83
N GLN A 447 20.59 8.77 -4.26
CA GLN A 447 21.27 7.53 -4.66
C GLN A 447 20.61 6.87 -5.89
N ASN A 448 19.48 7.39 -6.36
CA ASN A 448 18.71 6.92 -7.51
C ASN A 448 17.73 8.04 -7.96
N THR A 449 17.59 8.25 -9.27
CA THR A 449 16.75 9.29 -9.91
C THR A 449 15.28 8.90 -10.08
N ASN A 450 14.90 7.64 -9.82
CA ASN A 450 13.50 7.24 -9.96
C ASN A 450 12.60 7.98 -8.95
N ALA A 451 11.71 8.82 -9.48
CA ALA A 451 10.72 9.60 -8.75
C ALA A 451 9.99 8.78 -7.68
N ALA A 452 9.74 9.41 -6.53
CA ALA A 452 8.94 8.81 -5.47
C ALA A 452 7.52 8.58 -6.00
N SER A 453 7.18 7.32 -6.28
CA SER A 453 5.82 6.92 -6.66
C SER A 453 4.83 7.53 -5.68
N PHE A 454 3.75 8.12 -6.18
CA PHE A 454 2.65 8.66 -5.39
C PHE A 454 2.03 7.53 -4.54
N TYR A 455 2.53 7.39 -3.31
CA TYR A 455 2.23 6.27 -2.43
C TYR A 455 0.75 6.31 -2.00
N GLY A 456 0.00 5.25 -2.30
CA GLY A 456 -1.38 5.06 -1.87
C GLY A 456 -2.43 5.10 -2.98
N ILE A 457 -2.24 5.86 -4.07
CA ILE A 457 -3.30 6.01 -5.09
C ILE A 457 -3.60 4.74 -5.88
N GLY A 458 -2.57 4.02 -6.32
CA GLY A 458 -2.79 2.76 -7.05
C GLY A 458 -3.55 1.76 -6.20
N PRO A 459 -3.07 1.49 -4.97
CA PRO A 459 -3.78 0.67 -4.01
C PRO A 459 -5.24 1.13 -3.76
N LEU A 460 -5.48 2.44 -3.59
CA LEU A 460 -6.83 3.00 -3.41
C LEU A 460 -7.72 2.85 -4.66
N ILE A 461 -7.17 3.09 -5.85
CA ILE A 461 -7.86 2.86 -7.14
C ILE A 461 -8.27 1.39 -7.24
N SER A 462 -7.37 0.44 -6.92
CA SER A 462 -7.70 -0.98 -6.97
C SER A 462 -8.81 -1.38 -5.98
N TRP A 463 -8.86 -0.75 -4.80
CA TRP A 463 -9.97 -0.94 -3.86
C TRP A 463 -11.27 -0.35 -4.41
N ALA A 464 -11.24 0.88 -4.90
CA ALA A 464 -12.39 1.54 -5.50
C ALA A 464 -12.94 0.73 -6.69
N GLU A 465 -12.06 0.20 -7.55
CA GLU A 465 -12.42 -0.67 -8.67
C GLU A 465 -13.07 -1.97 -8.21
N THR A 466 -12.50 -2.62 -7.20
CA THR A 466 -13.05 -3.85 -6.62
C THR A 466 -14.44 -3.59 -6.04
N LEU A 467 -14.61 -2.52 -5.24
CA LEU A 467 -15.89 -2.15 -4.64
C LEU A 467 -16.90 -1.78 -5.73
N ALA A 468 -16.52 -0.94 -6.69
CA ALA A 468 -17.35 -0.54 -7.82
C ALA A 468 -17.89 -1.77 -8.59
N THR A 469 -17.02 -2.74 -8.87
CA THR A 469 -17.39 -3.99 -9.57
C THR A 469 -18.26 -4.91 -8.72
N SER A 470 -18.13 -4.84 -7.40
CA SER A 470 -18.90 -5.68 -6.46
C SER A 470 -20.30 -5.15 -6.18
N ILE A 471 -20.50 -3.85 -6.39
CA ILE A 471 -21.72 -3.12 -6.03
C ILE A 471 -22.62 -2.87 -7.25
N ARG A 472 -22.04 -2.55 -8.42
CA ARG A 472 -22.75 -2.37 -9.70
C ARG A 472 -23.30 -3.68 -10.23
#